data_AF-A0A973BVZ3-F1
#
_entry.id   AF-A0A973BVZ3-F1
#
_cell.length_a   1.000
_cell.length_b   1.000
_cell.length_c   1.000
_cell.angle_alpha   90.00
_cell.angle_beta   90.00
_cell.angle_gamma   90.00
#
_symmetry.space_group_name_H-M   'P 1'
#
loop_
_entity.id
_entity.type
_entity.pdbx_description
1 polymer ?
#
loop_
_entity_poly.entity_id
_entity_poly.type
_entity_poly.pdbx_seq_one_letter_code
_entity_poly.pdbx_strand_id
1 'polypeptide(L)'
;MSPGGMIVQVGDRTTVLDHAGGQRHELPVGARSLADHITAAHDPPHAADLTNALGLVADHLDDILIVAPGLLTPTDVAITGEHAIQLARVERGSIDLGSAVRLRRDEIDEVFRTVATEPRADRRHNPGLDANYVDAIVGTCCVVLAIIRRLELDDVAVIDEPHDRGAA
;
A
#
# COMPACT_ATOMS: atom_id res chain seq x y z
N MET A 1 2.77 -19.96 -0.85
CA MET A 1 3.57 -18.96 -1.58
C MET A 1 4.48 -19.67 -2.57
N SER A 2 4.55 -19.16 -3.80
CA SER A 2 5.47 -19.66 -4.84
C SER A 2 6.92 -19.29 -4.51
N PRO A 3 7.92 -20.10 -4.91
CA PRO A 3 9.33 -19.68 -4.88
C PRO A 3 9.50 -18.46 -5.80
N GLY A 4 9.98 -17.33 -5.24
CA GLY A 4 10.06 -16.03 -5.95
C GLY A 4 8.95 -15.03 -5.60
N GLY A 5 8.13 -15.35 -4.60
CA GLY A 5 7.14 -14.41 -4.05
C GLY A 5 7.77 -13.31 -3.18
N MET A 6 7.13 -12.15 -3.17
CA MET A 6 7.44 -11.02 -2.29
C MET A 6 6.24 -10.69 -1.41
N ILE A 7 6.48 -10.46 -0.12
CA ILE A 7 5.50 -9.89 0.81
C ILE A 7 5.86 -8.43 1.05
N VAL A 8 4.88 -7.56 0.87
CA VAL A 8 4.96 -6.13 1.15
C VAL A 8 4.09 -5.83 2.36
N GLN A 9 4.69 -5.56 3.51
CA GLN A 9 3.95 -5.17 4.71
C GLN A 9 3.86 -3.65 4.80
N VAL A 10 2.65 -3.11 4.68
CA VAL A 10 2.40 -1.65 4.79
C VAL A 10 2.09 -1.30 6.25
N GLY A 11 3.04 -0.62 6.91
CA GLY A 11 2.89 -0.11 8.25
C GLY A 11 2.47 1.37 8.29
N ASP A 12 2.37 1.92 9.50
CA ASP A 12 2.04 3.35 9.70
C ASP A 12 3.13 4.26 9.13
N ARG A 13 4.41 3.95 9.40
CA ARG A 13 5.54 4.83 9.08
C ARG A 13 6.59 4.21 8.17
N THR A 14 6.54 2.90 7.99
CA THR A 14 7.51 2.13 7.22
C THR A 14 6.78 1.08 6.41
N THR A 15 7.39 0.69 5.30
CA THR A 15 6.91 -0.39 4.44
C THR A 15 8.03 -1.40 4.28
N VAL A 16 7.76 -2.67 4.58
CA VAL A 16 8.76 -3.73 4.60
C VAL A 16 8.54 -4.65 3.41
N LEU A 17 9.62 -4.98 2.70
CA LEU A 17 9.64 -5.93 1.60
C LEU A 17 10.41 -7.17 2.04
N ASP A 18 9.71 -8.29 2.16
CA ASP A 18 10.28 -9.61 2.43
C ASP A 18 10.25 -10.45 1.16
N HIS A 19 11.41 -10.91 0.70
CA HIS A 19 11.52 -11.80 -0.45
C HIS A 19 11.67 -13.25 -0.01
N ALA A 20 11.15 -14.19 -0.82
CA ALA A 20 11.24 -15.63 -0.57
C ALA A 20 12.67 -16.15 -0.32
N GLY A 21 13.71 -15.40 -0.74
CA GLY A 21 15.11 -15.68 -0.43
C GLY A 21 15.57 -15.29 1.00
N GLY A 22 14.67 -14.83 1.87
CA GLY A 22 14.96 -14.41 3.25
C GLY A 22 15.57 -13.00 3.38
N GLN A 23 15.61 -12.25 2.29
CA GLN A 23 16.05 -10.85 2.31
C GLN A 23 14.89 -9.96 2.71
N ARG A 24 15.17 -9.04 3.65
CA ARG A 24 14.23 -8.06 4.17
C ARG A 24 14.77 -6.66 3.94
N HIS A 25 13.96 -5.81 3.33
CA HIS A 25 14.27 -4.41 3.06
C HIS A 25 13.16 -3.52 3.61
N GLU A 26 13.51 -2.29 3.95
CA GLU A 26 12.57 -1.34 4.55
C GLU A 26 12.62 0.00 3.83
N LEU A 27 11.45 0.49 3.45
CA LEU A 27 11.26 1.86 2.99
C LEU A 27 10.90 2.71 4.21
N PRO A 28 11.52 3.89 4.38
CA PRO A 28 11.24 4.80 5.50
C PRO A 28 9.93 5.58 5.32
N VAL A 29 8.94 4.97 4.67
CA VAL A 29 7.61 5.53 4.40
C VAL A 29 6.54 4.45 4.58
N GLY A 30 5.46 4.81 5.25
CA GLY A 30 4.25 4.02 5.43
C GLY A 30 2.99 4.87 5.26
N ALA A 31 1.83 4.26 5.46
CA ALA A 31 0.54 4.86 5.13
C ALA A 31 0.28 6.18 5.88
N ARG A 32 0.49 6.22 7.19
CA ARG A 32 0.26 7.43 8.00
C ARG A 32 1.33 8.49 7.75
N SER A 33 2.60 8.12 7.66
CA SER A 33 3.65 9.10 7.38
C SER A 33 3.45 9.81 6.04
N LEU A 34 2.96 9.10 5.01
CA LEU A 34 2.61 9.75 3.74
C LEU A 34 1.34 10.58 3.87
N ALA A 35 0.30 10.06 4.51
CA ALA A 35 -0.94 10.82 4.73
C ALA A 35 -0.68 12.14 5.45
N ASP A 36 0.14 12.13 6.51
CA ASP A 36 0.55 13.32 7.26
C ASP A 36 1.15 14.39 6.35
N HIS A 37 1.89 13.99 5.32
CA HIS A 37 2.49 14.90 4.34
C HIS A 37 1.48 15.34 3.27
N ILE A 38 0.69 14.40 2.75
CA ILE A 38 -0.28 14.63 1.68
C ILE A 38 -1.38 15.62 2.12
N THR A 39 -1.90 15.46 3.33
CA THR A 39 -3.03 16.27 3.83
C THR A 39 -2.60 17.42 4.75
N ALA A 40 -1.29 17.69 4.87
CA ALA A 40 -0.78 18.74 5.75
C ALA A 40 -1.35 20.13 5.44
N ALA A 41 -1.50 20.42 4.14
CA ALA A 41 -1.91 21.74 3.67
C ALA A 41 -3.39 21.81 3.26
N HIS A 42 -3.92 20.74 2.67
CA HIS A 42 -5.26 20.74 2.06
C HIS A 42 -5.98 19.39 2.23
N ASP A 43 -7.30 19.46 2.33
CA ASP A 43 -8.21 18.32 2.42
C ASP A 43 -9.46 18.61 1.56
N PRO A 44 -9.61 18.03 0.35
CA PRO A 44 -8.76 16.99 -0.25
C PRO A 44 -7.36 17.50 -0.66
N PRO A 45 -6.38 16.60 -0.79
CA PRO A 45 -5.02 16.95 -1.20
C PRO A 45 -4.94 17.46 -2.63
N HIS A 46 -3.93 18.29 -2.94
CA HIS A 46 -3.66 18.70 -4.31
C HIS A 46 -2.95 17.60 -5.10
N ALA A 47 -3.09 17.65 -6.43
CA ALA A 47 -2.41 16.73 -7.32
C ALA A 47 -0.87 16.73 -7.16
N ALA A 48 -0.27 17.88 -6.80
CA ALA A 48 1.16 17.99 -6.54
C ALA A 48 1.58 17.17 -5.31
N ASP A 49 0.81 17.21 -4.21
CA ASP A 49 1.10 16.47 -2.99
C ASP A 49 1.04 14.95 -3.22
N LEU A 50 0.04 14.51 -4.00
CA LEU A 50 -0.09 13.11 -4.42
C LEU A 50 1.06 12.65 -5.32
N THR A 51 1.46 13.50 -6.28
CA THR A 51 2.58 13.21 -7.18
C THR A 51 3.90 13.10 -6.41
N ASN A 52 4.12 13.99 -5.46
CA ASN A 52 5.30 13.98 -4.60
C ASN A 52 5.35 12.74 -3.72
N ALA A 53 4.22 12.33 -3.13
CA ALA A 53 4.15 11.12 -2.30
C ALA A 53 4.42 9.84 -3.11
N LEU A 54 3.86 9.73 -4.31
CA LEU A 54 4.14 8.61 -5.21
C LEU A 54 5.62 8.56 -5.62
N GLY A 55 6.21 9.72 -5.95
CA GLY A 55 7.63 9.84 -6.29
C GLY A 55 8.53 9.43 -5.13
N LEU A 56 8.23 9.88 -3.91
CA LEU A 56 9.02 9.55 -2.73
C LEU A 56 9.09 8.04 -2.46
N VAL A 57 7.96 7.33 -2.60
CA VAL A 57 7.93 5.86 -2.45
C VAL A 57 8.73 5.20 -3.56
N ALA A 58 8.59 5.67 -4.80
CA ALA A 58 9.32 5.14 -5.95
C ALA A 58 10.84 5.32 -5.79
N ASP A 59 11.30 6.48 -5.35
CA ASP A 59 12.72 6.77 -5.11
C ASP A 59 13.31 5.83 -4.03
N HIS A 60 12.61 5.63 -2.91
CA HIS A 60 13.05 4.70 -1.88
C HIS A 60 13.05 3.24 -2.34
N LEU A 61 12.08 2.87 -3.18
CA LEU A 61 12.06 1.55 -3.80
C LEU A 61 13.23 1.39 -4.79
N ASP A 62 13.54 2.42 -5.58
CA ASP A 62 14.68 2.44 -6.50
C ASP A 62 16.01 2.19 -5.79
N ASP A 63 16.24 2.84 -4.65
CA ASP A 63 17.42 2.62 -3.81
C ASP A 63 17.55 1.14 -3.38
N ILE A 64 16.43 0.50 -3.03
CA ILE A 64 16.40 -0.92 -2.67
C ILE A 64 16.66 -1.81 -3.89
N LEU A 65 16.06 -1.49 -5.04
CA LEU A 65 16.22 -2.26 -6.27
C LEU A 65 17.66 -2.22 -6.81
N ILE A 66 18.40 -1.15 -6.53
CA ILE A 66 19.83 -1.06 -6.85
C ILE A 66 20.63 -2.11 -6.06
N VAL A 67 20.35 -2.29 -4.77
CA VAL A 67 21.09 -3.23 -3.90
C VAL A 67 20.54 -4.66 -3.95
N ALA A 68 19.27 -4.82 -4.33
CA ALA A 68 18.59 -6.11 -4.45
C ALA A 68 17.86 -6.26 -5.81
N PRO A 69 18.59 -6.39 -6.93
CA PRO A 69 17.98 -6.49 -8.27
C PRO A 69 17.03 -7.68 -8.45
N GLY A 70 17.14 -8.72 -7.60
CA GLY A 70 16.24 -9.88 -7.62
C GLY A 70 14.77 -9.54 -7.32
N LEU A 71 14.50 -8.34 -6.79
CA LEU A 71 13.14 -7.84 -6.53
C LEU A 71 12.47 -7.22 -7.77
N LEU A 72 13.16 -7.07 -8.90
CA LEU A 72 12.62 -6.42 -10.10
C LEU A 72 11.56 -7.25 -10.85
N THR A 73 11.60 -8.57 -10.71
CA THR A 73 10.70 -9.47 -11.42
C THR A 73 10.05 -10.46 -10.44
N PRO A 74 9.29 -9.97 -9.44
CA PRO A 74 8.61 -10.85 -8.51
C PRO A 74 7.55 -11.65 -9.29
N THR A 75 7.45 -12.94 -9.02
CA THR A 75 6.47 -13.80 -9.72
C THR A 75 5.08 -13.64 -9.12
N ASP A 76 5.02 -13.40 -7.82
CA ASP A 76 3.80 -13.16 -7.05
C ASP A 76 4.10 -12.10 -5.99
N VAL A 77 3.25 -11.07 -5.88
CA VAL A 77 3.35 -10.07 -4.82
C VAL A 77 2.12 -10.14 -3.93
N ALA A 78 2.36 -10.37 -2.65
CA ALA A 78 1.36 -10.24 -1.62
C ALA A 78 1.59 -8.94 -0.83
N ILE A 79 0.51 -8.23 -0.52
CA ILE A 79 0.52 -7.07 0.36
C ILE A 79 -0.22 -7.42 1.63
N THR A 80 0.35 -7.07 2.77
CA THR A 80 -0.19 -7.36 4.10
C THR A 80 -0.13 -6.13 5.01
N GLY A 81 -0.72 -6.26 6.19
CA GLY A 81 -0.88 -5.22 7.19
C GLY A 81 -2.26 -4.57 7.14
N GLU A 82 -2.66 -4.02 8.29
CA GLU A 82 -4.00 -3.43 8.49
C GLU A 82 -4.36 -2.38 7.43
N HIS A 83 -3.38 -1.58 7.00
CA HIS A 83 -3.58 -0.58 5.95
C HIS A 83 -3.96 -1.21 4.61
N ALA A 84 -3.27 -2.28 4.21
CA ALA A 84 -3.58 -3.00 2.98
C ALA A 84 -4.96 -3.68 3.04
N ILE A 85 -5.33 -4.20 4.21
CA ILE A 85 -6.67 -4.76 4.47
C ILE A 85 -7.73 -3.67 4.27
N GLN A 86 -7.53 -2.45 4.77
CA GLN A 86 -8.50 -1.37 4.56
C GLN A 86 -8.68 -1.00 3.08
N LEU A 87 -7.61 -0.97 2.29
CA LEU A 87 -7.70 -0.76 0.85
C LEU A 87 -8.59 -1.83 0.19
N ALA A 88 -8.37 -3.10 0.52
CA ALA A 88 -9.20 -4.19 0.01
C ALA A 88 -10.66 -4.12 0.48
N ARG A 89 -10.90 -3.70 1.73
CA ARG A 89 -12.25 -3.50 2.26
C ARG A 89 -13.01 -2.40 1.53
N VAL A 90 -12.34 -1.30 1.20
CA VAL A 90 -12.91 -0.21 0.41
C VAL A 90 -13.28 -0.70 -0.98
N GLU A 91 -12.36 -1.36 -1.67
CA GLU A 91 -12.61 -1.92 -3.00
C GLU A 91 -13.79 -2.90 -3.01
N ARG A 92 -13.86 -3.79 -2.03
CA ARG A 92 -14.97 -4.76 -1.93
C ARG A 92 -16.24 -4.20 -1.33
N GLY A 93 -16.19 -3.00 -0.75
CA GLY A 93 -17.26 -2.42 0.05
C GLY A 93 -17.72 -3.31 1.23
N SER A 94 -16.81 -4.15 1.75
CA SER A 94 -17.11 -5.18 2.74
C SER A 94 -15.97 -5.28 3.77
N ILE A 95 -16.33 -5.52 5.03
CA ILE A 95 -15.34 -5.83 6.08
C ILE A 95 -14.88 -7.29 6.06
N ASP A 96 -15.69 -8.17 5.47
CA ASP A 96 -15.41 -9.60 5.30
C ASP A 96 -14.81 -9.83 3.91
N LEU A 97 -13.52 -10.18 3.90
CA LEU A 97 -12.71 -10.37 2.70
C LEU A 97 -12.33 -11.84 2.47
N GLY A 98 -12.66 -12.73 3.40
CA GLY A 98 -12.04 -14.06 3.45
C GLY A 98 -10.53 -14.00 3.74
N SER A 99 -9.79 -15.04 3.35
CA SER A 99 -8.36 -15.19 3.68
C SER A 99 -7.41 -14.42 2.75
N ALA A 100 -7.85 -14.09 1.54
CA ALA A 100 -7.05 -13.39 0.54
C ALA A 100 -7.96 -12.77 -0.52
N VAL A 101 -7.61 -11.57 -0.98
CA VAL A 101 -8.29 -10.87 -2.07
C VAL A 101 -7.27 -10.44 -3.11
N ARG A 102 -7.47 -10.82 -4.36
CA ARG A 102 -6.68 -10.28 -5.47
C ARG A 102 -7.24 -8.93 -5.88
N LEU A 103 -6.39 -7.93 -5.98
CA LEU A 103 -6.71 -6.59 -6.42
C LEU A 103 -5.90 -6.28 -7.68
N ARG A 104 -6.60 -5.95 -8.76
CA ARG A 104 -5.98 -5.46 -9.99
C ARG A 104 -5.53 -4.01 -9.81
N ARG A 105 -4.55 -3.61 -10.61
CA ARG A 105 -4.07 -2.24 -10.65
C ARG A 105 -5.19 -1.23 -10.93
N ASP A 106 -6.13 -1.55 -11.83
CA ASP A 106 -7.24 -0.67 -12.20
C ASP A 106 -8.24 -0.46 -11.05
N GLU A 107 -8.54 -1.53 -10.30
CA GLU A 107 -9.35 -1.47 -9.06
C GLU A 107 -8.69 -0.53 -8.03
N ILE A 108 -7.37 -0.67 -7.81
CA ILE A 108 -6.65 0.19 -6.85
C ILE A 108 -6.59 1.65 -7.33
N ASP A 109 -6.36 1.89 -8.63
CA ASP A 109 -6.39 3.23 -9.22
C ASP A 109 -7.80 3.87 -9.09
N GLU A 110 -8.87 3.07 -9.14
CA GLU A 110 -10.24 3.54 -8.92
C GLU A 110 -10.48 3.94 -7.46
N VAL A 111 -10.13 3.09 -6.49
CA VAL A 111 -10.20 3.44 -5.06
C VAL A 111 -9.42 4.71 -4.78
N PHE A 112 -8.18 4.80 -5.28
CA PHE A 112 -7.34 5.98 -5.11
C PHE A 112 -8.01 7.25 -5.63
N ARG A 113 -8.58 7.22 -6.84
CA ARG A 113 -9.25 8.38 -7.44
C ARG A 113 -10.42 8.86 -6.58
N THR A 114 -11.19 7.93 -6.03
CA THR A 114 -12.29 8.22 -5.12
C THR A 114 -11.77 8.86 -3.84
N VAL A 115 -10.91 8.17 -3.08
CA VAL A 115 -10.50 8.64 -1.75
C VAL A 115 -9.61 9.88 -1.79
N ALA A 116 -8.85 10.09 -2.86
CA ALA A 116 -7.97 11.25 -2.99
C ALA A 116 -8.70 12.54 -3.37
N THR A 117 -9.91 12.45 -3.95
CA THR A 117 -10.70 13.63 -4.33
C THR A 117 -11.77 14.00 -3.31
N GLU A 118 -12.06 13.11 -2.38
CA GLU A 118 -12.97 13.34 -1.28
C GLU A 118 -12.27 14.07 -0.11
N PRO A 119 -12.92 15.07 0.53
CA PRO A 119 -12.46 15.55 1.82
C PRO A 119 -12.61 14.46 2.88
N ARG A 120 -11.90 14.58 4.00
CA ARG A 120 -11.95 13.62 5.12
C ARG A 120 -13.38 13.32 5.57
N ALA A 121 -14.22 14.35 5.64
CA ALA A 121 -15.60 14.23 6.08
C ALA A 121 -16.43 13.30 5.20
N ASP A 122 -16.11 13.21 3.91
CA ASP A 122 -16.78 12.35 2.95
C ASP A 122 -16.13 10.97 2.93
N ARG A 123 -14.78 10.92 2.98
CA ARG A 123 -14.01 9.65 2.99
C ARG A 123 -14.48 8.66 4.03
N ARG A 124 -14.86 9.11 5.22
CA ARG A 124 -15.32 8.24 6.32
C ARG A 124 -16.57 7.41 5.98
N HIS A 125 -17.29 7.76 4.91
CA HIS A 125 -18.46 7.05 4.46
C HIS A 125 -18.16 6.02 3.37
N ASN A 126 -16.89 5.86 2.97
CA ASN A 126 -16.49 4.80 2.03
C ASN A 126 -16.82 3.42 2.66
N PRO A 127 -17.60 2.58 1.96
CA PRO A 127 -17.99 1.27 2.47
C PRO A 127 -16.76 0.42 2.82
N GLY A 128 -16.80 -0.27 3.97
CA GLY A 128 -15.72 -1.13 4.44
C GLY A 128 -14.54 -0.42 5.11
N LEU A 129 -14.39 0.91 4.97
CA LEU A 129 -13.31 1.66 5.60
C LEU A 129 -13.53 1.82 7.11
N ASP A 130 -12.60 1.32 7.92
CA ASP A 130 -12.60 1.58 9.36
C ASP A 130 -12.26 3.06 9.66
N ALA A 131 -13.01 3.66 10.60
CA ALA A 131 -12.89 5.06 10.98
C ALA A 131 -11.46 5.46 11.41
N ASN A 132 -10.69 4.54 11.98
CA ASN A 132 -9.31 4.78 12.42
C ASN A 132 -8.31 4.95 11.26
N TYR A 133 -8.71 4.55 10.04
CA TYR A 133 -7.87 4.53 8.86
C TYR A 133 -8.26 5.56 7.80
N VAL A 134 -9.31 6.36 8.05
CA VAL A 134 -9.78 7.40 7.14
C VAL A 134 -8.70 8.43 6.78
N ASP A 135 -7.81 8.75 7.72
CA ASP A 135 -6.68 9.63 7.45
C ASP A 135 -5.59 8.92 6.64
N ALA A 136 -5.37 7.64 6.90
CA ALA A 136 -4.28 6.87 6.31
C ALA A 136 -4.56 6.39 4.88
N ILE A 137 -5.83 6.23 4.49
CA ILE A 137 -6.21 5.50 3.27
C ILE A 137 -5.60 6.08 1.99
N VAL A 138 -5.47 7.42 1.90
CA VAL A 138 -4.84 8.07 0.75
C VAL A 138 -3.35 7.72 0.69
N GLY A 139 -2.67 7.75 1.84
CA GLY A 139 -1.27 7.33 1.96
C GLY A 139 -1.07 5.84 1.64
N THR A 140 -1.97 4.97 2.11
CA THR A 140 -1.97 3.54 1.75
C THR A 140 -2.02 3.35 0.23
N CYS A 141 -2.95 4.04 -0.44
CA CYS A 141 -3.06 3.97 -1.90
C CYS A 141 -1.77 4.44 -2.58
N CYS A 142 -1.15 5.53 -2.10
CA CYS A 142 0.13 6.00 -2.62
C CYS A 142 1.26 4.97 -2.48
N VAL A 143 1.40 4.31 -1.32
CA VAL A 143 2.40 3.24 -1.14
C VAL A 143 2.16 2.11 -2.15
N VAL A 144 0.95 1.58 -2.18
CA VAL A 144 0.60 0.41 -3.01
C VAL A 144 0.74 0.73 -4.50
N LEU A 145 0.21 1.86 -4.96
CA LEU A 145 0.29 2.26 -6.37
C LEU A 145 1.72 2.54 -6.81
N ALA A 146 2.54 3.17 -5.98
CA ALA A 146 3.94 3.41 -6.33
C ALA A 146 4.70 2.08 -6.52
N ILE A 147 4.48 1.10 -5.64
CA ILE A 147 5.08 -0.24 -5.74
C ILE A 147 4.59 -0.96 -6.99
N ILE A 148 3.27 -1.00 -7.23
CA ILE A 148 2.67 -1.64 -8.40
C ILE A 148 3.21 -1.03 -9.69
N ARG A 149 3.26 0.31 -9.78
CA ARG A 149 3.76 1.00 -10.97
C ARG A 149 5.25 0.76 -11.17
N ARG A 150 6.03 0.80 -10.10
CA ARG A 150 7.49 0.66 -10.18
C ARG A 150 7.92 -0.76 -10.52
N LEU A 151 7.19 -1.77 -10.05
CA LEU A 151 7.45 -3.18 -10.34
C LEU A 151 6.65 -3.70 -11.54
N GLU A 152 5.94 -2.82 -12.26
CA GLU A 152 5.15 -3.14 -13.44
C GLU A 152 4.13 -4.29 -13.20
N LEU A 153 3.49 -4.28 -12.03
CA LEU A 153 2.52 -5.31 -11.64
C LEU A 153 1.14 -5.01 -12.25
N ASP A 154 0.46 -6.05 -12.70
CA ASP A 154 -0.93 -5.97 -13.14
C ASP A 154 -1.91 -6.15 -11.97
N ASP A 155 -1.51 -6.91 -10.95
CA ASP A 155 -2.31 -7.18 -9.76
C ASP A 155 -1.44 -7.58 -8.57
N VAL A 156 -2.06 -7.57 -7.38
CA VAL A 156 -1.46 -8.01 -6.12
C VAL A 156 -2.47 -8.79 -5.30
N ALA A 157 -1.99 -9.70 -4.44
CA ALA A 157 -2.84 -10.34 -3.44
C ALA A 157 -2.79 -9.56 -2.13
N VAL A 158 -3.92 -9.11 -1.60
CA VAL A 158 -4.04 -8.64 -0.22
C VAL A 158 -4.34 -9.85 0.66
N ILE A 159 -3.50 -10.08 1.65
CA ILE A 159 -3.64 -11.23 2.57
C ILE A 159 -3.69 -10.74 4.01
N ASP A 160 -4.53 -11.40 4.80
CA ASP A 160 -4.56 -11.24 6.25
C ASP A 160 -3.53 -12.20 6.85
N GLU A 161 -2.24 -11.84 6.72
CA GLU A 161 -1.17 -12.56 7.42
C GLU A 161 -0.96 -11.95 8.81
N PRO A 162 -0.88 -12.79 9.87
CA PRO A 162 -0.62 -12.29 11.21
C PRO A 162 0.74 -11.59 11.28
N HIS A 163 0.77 -10.49 12.05
CA HIS A 163 1.89 -9.58 12.29
C HIS A 163 3.17 -10.21 12.93
N ASP A 164 3.38 -11.53 12.89
CA ASP A 164 4.50 -12.15 13.61
C ASP A 164 5.32 -13.15 12.80
N ARG A 165 6.48 -12.67 12.34
CA ARG A 165 7.75 -13.41 12.41
C ARG A 165 8.85 -12.46 12.89
N GLY A 166 8.79 -12.12 14.17
CA GLY A 166 9.77 -11.22 14.78
C GLY A 166 9.74 -11.15 16.30
N ALA A 167 9.67 -12.27 17.01
CA ALA A 167 10.10 -12.35 18.41
C ALA A 167 11.05 -13.54 18.61
N ALA A 168 12.35 -13.27 18.50
CA ALA A 168 13.42 -13.99 19.18
C ALA A 168 14.15 -12.99 20.09
#